data_AF-A0A2V8F649-F1
#
_entry.id   AF-A0A2V8F649-F1
#
_cell.length_a   1.000
_cell.length_b   1.000
_cell.length_c   1.000
_cell.angle_alpha   90.00
_cell.angle_beta   90.00
_cell.angle_gamma   90.00
#
_symmetry.space_group_name_H-M   'P 1'
#
loop_
_entity.id
_entity.type
_entity.pdbx_description
1 polymer ?
#
loop_
_entity_poly.entity_id
_entity_poly.type
_entity_poly.pdbx_seq_one_letter_code
_entity_poly.pdbx_strand_id
1 'polypeptide(L)'
;MKSTQIISLVCLCGGGVALAQSAADRDTLAKIRTEGLEHSQVRPVFDYLTIDIGPRLTASPAHKRAAQWTRDRLASYGLTNPRLEPWKFGRGWELKKLTVEMTEPRYLPL
;
A
#
# COMPACT_ATOMS: atom_id res chain seq x y z
N MET A 1 36.31 -47.59 -23.79
CA MET A 1 36.22 -46.77 -22.56
C MET A 1 36.19 -45.31 -23.02
N LYS A 2 35.07 -44.75 -23.51
CA LYS A 2 33.80 -44.41 -22.81
C LYS A 2 34.06 -43.56 -21.55
N SER A 3 34.26 -42.25 -21.67
CA SER A 3 33.83 -41.30 -20.60
C SER A 3 33.94 -39.81 -20.93
N THR A 4 34.76 -39.34 -21.87
CA THR A 4 35.18 -37.91 -21.85
C THR A 4 34.44 -36.98 -22.82
N GLN A 5 33.46 -37.45 -23.60
CA GLN A 5 32.72 -36.60 -24.56
C GLN A 5 31.39 -36.01 -24.05
N ILE A 6 31.02 -36.23 -22.78
CA ILE A 6 29.68 -35.86 -22.28
C ILE A 6 29.63 -34.43 -21.67
N ILE A 7 30.76 -33.78 -21.41
CA ILE A 7 30.76 -32.52 -20.64
C ILE A 7 30.45 -31.28 -21.51
N SER A 8 30.59 -31.32 -22.83
CA SER A 8 30.38 -30.13 -23.68
C SER A 8 28.92 -29.87 -24.11
N LEU A 9 27.95 -30.72 -23.75
CA LEU A 9 26.54 -30.54 -24.17
C LEU A 9 25.66 -29.78 -23.15
N VAL A 10 26.17 -29.46 -21.97
CA VAL A 10 25.36 -28.83 -20.90
C VAL A 10 25.32 -27.29 -21.01
N CYS A 11 26.14 -26.68 -21.87
CA CYS A 11 26.23 -25.22 -22.01
C CYS A 11 25.40 -24.61 -23.15
N LEU A 12 24.23 -25.14 -23.49
CA LEU A 12 23.39 -24.55 -24.55
C LEU A 12 21.90 -24.36 -24.21
N CYS A 13 21.47 -24.61 -22.97
CA CYS A 13 20.06 -24.42 -22.56
C CYS A 13 19.85 -23.25 -21.58
N GLY A 14 20.90 -22.55 -21.15
CA GLY A 14 20.82 -21.49 -20.13
C GLY A 14 20.49 -20.08 -20.63
N GLY A 15 20.32 -19.85 -21.94
CA GLY A 15 20.20 -18.50 -22.52
C GLY A 15 18.78 -18.00 -22.79
N GLY A 16 17.75 -18.81 -22.60
CA GLY A 16 16.39 -18.51 -23.10
C GLY A 16 15.53 -17.61 -22.23
N VAL A 17 15.89 -17.35 -20.98
CA VAL A 17 14.98 -16.66 -20.02
C VAL A 17 15.05 -15.12 -20.13
N ALA A 18 16.05 -14.55 -20.82
CA ALA A 18 16.22 -13.10 -20.91
C ALA A 18 15.39 -12.41 -22.02
N LEU A 19 14.74 -13.16 -22.93
CA LEU A 19 13.97 -12.60 -24.05
C LEU A 19 12.45 -12.61 -23.83
N ALA A 20 11.98 -12.99 -22.64
CA ALA A 20 10.55 -13.11 -22.34
C ALA A 20 9.88 -11.82 -21.86
N GLN A 21 10.62 -10.71 -21.70
CA GLN A 21 9.99 -9.39 -21.53
C GLN A 21 9.44 -8.93 -22.89
N SER A 22 8.23 -9.40 -23.22
CA SER A 22 7.50 -8.99 -24.42
C SER A 22 7.47 -7.47 -24.55
N ALA A 23 7.50 -6.92 -25.76
CA ALA A 23 7.43 -5.47 -25.97
C ALA A 23 6.20 -4.80 -25.31
N ALA A 24 5.14 -5.59 -25.07
CA ALA A 24 3.97 -5.21 -24.27
C ALA A 24 4.31 -4.82 -22.83
N ASP A 25 5.38 -5.36 -22.25
CA ASP A 25 5.90 -5.01 -20.92
C ASP A 25 6.43 -3.57 -20.90
N ARG A 26 7.18 -3.14 -21.91
CA ARG A 26 7.78 -1.78 -21.93
C ARG A 26 6.74 -0.67 -22.11
N ASP A 27 5.79 -0.85 -23.01
CA ASP A 27 4.70 0.11 -23.22
C ASP A 27 3.79 0.21 -21.97
N THR A 28 3.47 -0.93 -21.36
CA THR A 28 2.69 -0.97 -20.11
C THR A 28 3.44 -0.29 -18.96
N LEU A 29 4.74 -0.56 -18.81
CA LEU A 29 5.58 0.09 -17.80
C LEU A 29 5.70 1.61 -18.03
N ALA A 30 5.78 2.04 -19.29
CA ALA A 30 5.76 3.47 -19.63
C ALA A 30 4.44 4.12 -19.20
N LYS A 31 3.29 3.49 -19.51
CA LYS A 31 1.97 3.96 -19.06
C LYS A 31 1.85 4.02 -17.54
N ILE A 32 2.29 2.98 -16.83
CA ILE A 32 2.30 2.97 -15.36
C ILE A 32 3.13 4.14 -14.81
N ARG A 33 4.29 4.43 -15.43
CA ARG A 33 5.14 5.56 -15.04
C ARG A 33 4.43 6.90 -15.29
N THR A 34 3.81 7.08 -16.46
CA THR A 34 3.03 8.28 -16.78
C THR A 34 1.90 8.47 -15.77
N GLU A 35 1.11 7.44 -15.47
CA GLU A 35 0.05 7.51 -14.46
C GLU A 35 0.61 7.87 -13.07
N GLY A 36 1.76 7.31 -12.67
CA GLY A 36 2.38 7.57 -11.38
C GLY A 36 2.96 8.98 -11.23
N LEU A 37 3.50 9.56 -12.30
CA LEU A 37 4.23 10.83 -12.28
C LEU A 37 3.38 12.02 -12.74
N GLU A 38 2.56 11.85 -13.78
CA GLU A 38 1.80 12.92 -14.44
C GLU A 38 0.33 12.95 -14.02
N HIS A 39 -0.26 11.81 -13.63
CA HIS A 39 -1.67 11.69 -13.26
C HIS A 39 -1.88 11.18 -11.82
N SER A 40 -0.91 11.49 -10.96
CA SER A 40 -0.82 10.92 -9.61
C SER A 40 -2.08 11.15 -8.77
N GLN A 41 -2.66 10.06 -8.28
CA GLN A 41 -3.78 10.08 -7.33
C GLN A 41 -3.32 10.07 -5.86
N VAL A 42 -2.01 10.19 -5.59
CA VAL A 42 -1.45 10.10 -4.22
C VAL A 42 -1.98 11.22 -3.34
N ARG A 43 -1.98 12.47 -3.83
CA ARG A 43 -2.41 13.63 -3.06
C ARG A 43 -3.86 13.55 -2.57
N PRO A 44 -4.88 13.35 -3.42
CA PRO A 44 -6.26 13.27 -2.94
C PRO A 44 -6.49 12.09 -1.98
N VAL A 45 -5.81 10.95 -2.18
CA VAL A 45 -5.87 9.82 -1.24
C VAL A 45 -5.21 10.19 0.10
N PHE A 46 -4.05 10.84 0.06
CA PHE A 46 -3.34 11.29 1.25
C PHE A 46 -4.14 12.34 2.04
N ASP A 47 -4.69 13.33 1.37
CA ASP A 47 -5.46 14.41 1.97
C ASP A 47 -6.74 13.83 2.62
N TYR A 48 -7.49 12.98 1.92
CA TYR A 48 -8.71 12.40 2.50
C TYR A 48 -8.40 11.55 3.74
N LEU A 49 -7.32 10.76 3.69
CA LEU A 49 -6.92 9.98 4.84
C LEU A 49 -6.46 10.91 5.97
N THR A 50 -5.51 11.81 5.74
CA THR A 50 -4.82 12.55 6.82
C THR A 50 -5.56 13.78 7.32
N ILE A 51 -6.34 14.44 6.48
CA ILE A 51 -7.07 15.66 6.79
C ILE A 51 -8.54 15.35 7.09
N ASP A 52 -9.24 14.66 6.18
CA ASP A 52 -10.69 14.45 6.33
C ASP A 52 -11.05 13.35 7.35
N ILE A 53 -10.25 12.29 7.44
CA ILE A 53 -10.41 11.25 8.48
C ILE A 53 -9.60 11.59 9.73
N GLY A 54 -8.37 12.10 9.56
CA GLY A 54 -7.51 12.45 10.69
C GLY A 54 -6.85 11.23 11.36
N PRO A 55 -6.57 11.26 12.68
CA PRO A 55 -5.91 10.19 13.42
C PRO A 55 -6.68 8.86 13.42
N ARG A 56 -6.00 7.74 13.12
CA ARG A 56 -6.63 6.42 12.87
C ARG A 56 -6.08 5.30 13.77
N LEU A 57 -6.12 5.51 15.08
CA LEU A 57 -5.68 4.49 16.05
C LEU A 57 -6.35 3.15 15.78
N THR A 58 -5.61 2.04 15.83
CA THR A 58 -6.15 0.71 15.54
C THR A 58 -7.40 0.40 16.37
N ALA A 59 -8.41 -0.14 15.69
CA ALA A 59 -9.75 -0.40 16.25
C ALA A 59 -10.55 0.82 16.75
N SER A 60 -10.10 2.06 16.48
CA SER A 60 -10.92 3.27 16.67
C SER A 60 -12.01 3.41 15.59
N PRO A 61 -13.03 4.27 15.81
CA PRO A 61 -14.01 4.59 14.76
C PRO A 61 -13.37 5.16 13.49
N ALA A 62 -12.35 6.01 13.62
CA ALA A 62 -11.63 6.59 12.49
C ALA A 62 -10.87 5.53 11.66
N HIS A 63 -10.27 4.54 12.33
CA HIS A 63 -9.68 3.38 11.65
C HIS A 63 -10.72 2.62 10.83
N LYS A 64 -11.89 2.34 11.41
CA LYS A 64 -12.99 1.64 10.71
C LYS A 64 -13.47 2.43 9.49
N ARG A 65 -13.65 3.74 9.63
CA ARG A 65 -14.00 4.64 8.52
C ARG A 65 -12.96 4.59 7.40
N ALA A 66 -11.66 4.64 7.75
CA ALA A 66 -10.59 4.56 6.76
C ALA A 66 -10.55 3.23 6.03
N ALA A 67 -10.68 2.11 6.76
CA ALA A 67 -10.73 0.79 6.15
C ALA A 67 -11.90 0.66 5.16
N GLN A 68 -13.09 1.09 5.57
CA GLN A 68 -14.29 1.08 4.72
C GLN A 68 -14.11 1.96 3.47
N TRP A 69 -13.62 3.18 3.64
CA TRP A 69 -13.37 4.09 2.53
C TRP A 69 -12.33 3.51 1.56
N THR A 70 -11.23 2.95 2.06
CA THR A 70 -10.20 2.33 1.19
C THR A 70 -10.78 1.17 0.40
N ARG A 71 -11.59 0.29 1.02
CA ARG A 71 -12.29 -0.78 0.31
C ARG A 71 -13.15 -0.22 -0.83
N ASP A 72 -13.95 0.81 -0.56
CA ASP A 72 -14.85 1.39 -1.55
C ASP A 72 -14.08 2.10 -2.67
N ARG A 73 -12.97 2.77 -2.33
CA ARG A 73 -12.07 3.40 -3.31
C ARG A 73 -11.42 2.36 -4.22
N LEU A 74 -10.93 1.25 -3.66
CA LEU A 74 -10.39 0.14 -4.44
C LEU A 74 -11.46 -0.48 -5.37
N ALA A 75 -12.70 -0.62 -4.90
CA ALA A 75 -13.81 -1.04 -5.76
C ALA A 75 -14.02 -0.05 -6.92
N SER A 76 -13.99 1.26 -6.64
CA SER A 76 -14.16 2.30 -7.67
C SER A 76 -13.03 2.31 -8.72
N TYR A 77 -11.86 1.77 -8.39
CA TYR A 77 -10.74 1.60 -9.33
C TYR A 77 -10.83 0.32 -10.17
N GLY A 78 -11.88 -0.49 -9.97
CA GLY A 78 -12.12 -1.71 -10.74
C GLY A 78 -11.54 -2.98 -10.12
N LEU A 79 -11.13 -2.98 -8.84
CA LEU A 79 -10.74 -4.22 -8.18
C LEU A 79 -11.96 -5.13 -8.00
N THR A 80 -11.77 -6.43 -8.27
CA THR A 80 -12.87 -7.40 -8.35
C THR A 80 -13.32 -7.97 -7.01
N ASN A 81 -12.48 -7.90 -5.96
CA ASN A 81 -12.80 -8.47 -4.64
C ASN A 81 -12.25 -7.63 -3.46
N PRO A 82 -12.57 -6.33 -3.38
CA PRO A 82 -12.20 -5.50 -2.23
C PRO A 82 -13.08 -5.86 -1.04
N ARG A 83 -12.47 -6.38 0.03
CA ARG A 83 -13.16 -6.74 1.27
C ARG A 83 -12.33 -6.37 2.49
N LEU A 84 -13.00 -6.28 3.64
CA LEU A 84 -12.34 -6.15 4.92
C LEU A 84 -12.22 -7.53 5.57
N GLU A 85 -11.01 -7.87 6.00
CA GLU A 85 -10.76 -9.13 6.70
C GLU A 85 -10.68 -8.86 8.21
N PRO A 86 -11.63 -9.38 9.02
CA PRO A 86 -11.61 -9.16 10.45
C PRO A 86 -10.51 -9.98 11.10
N TRP A 87 -9.82 -9.39 12.09
CA TRP A 87 -8.96 -10.12 13.01
C TRP A 87 -9.28 -9.76 14.46
N LYS A 88 -8.92 -10.64 15.39
CA LYS A 88 -9.18 -10.43 16.82
C LYS A 88 -8.17 -9.43 17.39
N PHE A 89 -8.54 -8.15 17.45
CA PHE A 89 -7.70 -7.10 18.05
C PHE A 89 -8.00 -6.88 19.55
N GLY A 90 -9.28 -6.99 19.96
CA GLY A 90 -9.74 -6.61 21.29
C GLY A 90 -10.51 -5.29 21.28
N ARG A 91 -10.56 -4.59 22.42
CA ARG A 91 -11.25 -3.29 22.52
C ARG A 91 -10.39 -2.19 21.93
N GLY A 92 -10.99 -1.36 21.08
CA GLY A 92 -10.38 -0.12 20.61
C GLY A 92 -10.42 0.98 21.67
N TRP A 93 -9.65 2.04 21.43
CA TRP A 93 -9.61 3.24 22.24
C TRP A 93 -9.86 4.47 21.37
N GLU A 94 -10.44 5.50 21.96
CA GLU A 94 -10.62 6.81 21.33
C GLU A 94 -10.45 7.89 22.39
N LEU A 95 -9.54 8.83 22.13
CA LEU A 95 -9.37 9.99 22.99
C LEU A 95 -10.52 10.97 22.72
N LYS A 96 -11.46 11.08 23.67
CA LYS A 96 -12.60 12.01 23.58
C LYS A 96 -12.22 13.43 24.00
N LYS A 97 -11.39 13.54 25.03
CA LYS A 97 -10.93 14.81 25.59
C LYS A 97 -9.58 14.60 26.26
N LEU A 98 -8.67 15.53 26.01
CA LEU A 98 -7.46 15.74 26.78
C LEU A 98 -7.46 17.20 27.18
N THR A 99 -7.18 17.47 28.44
CA THR A 99 -6.98 18.83 28.95
C THR A 99 -5.75 18.78 29.83
N VAL A 100 -4.79 19.63 29.54
CA VAL A 100 -3.57 19.74 30.34
C VAL A 100 -3.45 21.17 30.82
N GLU A 101 -3.27 21.35 32.11
CA GLU A 101 -3.10 22.66 32.71
C GLU A 101 -1.77 22.67 33.45
N MET A 102 -0.83 23.49 32.97
CA MET A 102 0.36 23.83 33.74
C MET A 102 -0.08 24.76 34.86
N THR A 103 0.13 24.40 36.12
CA THR A 103 -0.25 25.24 37.26
C THR A 103 0.87 26.19 37.67
N GLU A 104 2.13 25.78 37.54
CA GLU A 104 3.32 26.55 37.88
C GLU A 104 4.48 26.29 36.90
N PRO A 105 5.41 27.24 36.70
CA PRO A 105 5.50 28.56 37.36
C PRO A 105 4.53 29.61 36.80
N ARG A 106 3.88 29.35 35.66
CA ARG A 106 2.86 30.23 35.07
C ARG A 106 1.73 29.37 34.51
N TYR A 107 0.49 29.74 34.83
CA TYR A 107 -0.69 29.02 34.36
C TYR A 107 -0.75 28.97 32.81
N LEU A 108 -0.90 27.77 32.23
CA LEU A 108 -1.01 27.58 30.79
C LEU A 108 -1.94 26.38 30.47
N PRO A 109 -3.11 26.61 29.86
CA PRO A 109 -3.99 25.53 29.39
C PRO A 109 -3.60 25.04 27.98
N LEU A 110 -3.68 23.73 27.76
CA LEU A 110 -3.51 23.02 26.48
C LEU A 110 -4.70 22.10 26.19
#